data_AF-A0A2H0RGM5-F1
#
_entry.id   AF-A0A2H0RGM5-F1
#
_cell.length_a   1.000
_cell.length_b   1.000
_cell.length_c   1.000
_cell.angle_alpha   90.00
_cell.angle_beta   90.00
_cell.angle_gamma   90.00
#
_symmetry.space_group_name_H-M   'P 1'
#
loop_
_entity.id
_entity.type
_entity.pdbx_description
1 polymer ?
#
loop_
_entity_poly.entity_id
_entity_poly.type
_entity_poly.pdbx_seq_one_letter_code
_entity_poly.pdbx_strand_id
1 'polypeptide(L)'
;ALSGKIYRFNSINQPIDNGIAAKIKGLEDTPERFLLIGAFGITQEMVGQAFHPDHGMFRKSLDALTAESLAKVYYVLMDLSVSSILKLPLNIDEKGFIAGLSKVSGQSADKTAEDIANYTKANSGVMKAYENICFALGREQDSQSAILFGTTFMKIYDEVVAKIGEAVFGSN
;
A
#
# COMPACT_ATOMS: atom_id res chain seq x y z
N ALA A 1 18.77 -18.84 -10.79
CA ALA A 1 18.88 -17.76 -9.78
C ALA A 1 17.62 -16.89 -9.75
N LEU A 2 17.21 -16.30 -10.88
CA LEU A 2 16.02 -15.45 -10.98
C LEU A 2 14.71 -16.16 -10.58
N SER A 3 14.49 -17.37 -11.11
CA SER A 3 13.34 -18.22 -10.75
C SER A 3 13.26 -18.53 -9.26
N GLY A 4 14.41 -18.70 -8.58
CA GLY A 4 14.48 -18.93 -7.14
C GLY A 4 14.09 -17.70 -6.31
N LYS A 5 14.47 -16.50 -6.76
CA LYS A 5 14.08 -15.24 -6.10
C LYS A 5 12.59 -14.95 -6.28
N ILE A 6 12.04 -15.18 -7.46
CA ILE A 6 10.59 -15.08 -7.73
C ILE A 6 9.82 -16.07 -6.85
N TYR A 7 10.26 -17.33 -6.81
CA TYR A 7 9.62 -18.35 -5.99
C TYR A 7 9.64 -17.98 -4.50
N ARG A 8 10.80 -17.57 -3.98
CA ARG A 8 10.95 -17.12 -2.58
C ARG A 8 10.02 -15.95 -2.28
N PHE A 9 10.03 -14.92 -3.13
CA PHE A 9 9.15 -13.76 -2.96
C PHE A 9 7.68 -14.19 -2.92
N ASN A 10 7.22 -14.94 -3.91
CA ASN A 10 5.83 -15.38 -4.00
C ASN A 10 5.40 -16.28 -2.84
N SER A 11 6.30 -17.13 -2.32
CA SER A 11 6.03 -17.96 -1.15
C SER A 11 5.73 -17.17 0.13
N ILE A 12 6.20 -15.91 0.20
CA ILE A 12 5.95 -14.98 1.31
C ILE A 12 4.80 -14.03 0.95
N ASN A 13 4.80 -13.51 -0.27
CA ASN A 13 3.88 -12.48 -0.75
C ASN A 13 2.45 -13.01 -0.87
N GLN A 14 2.25 -14.16 -1.52
CA GLN A 14 0.89 -14.67 -1.81
C GLN A 14 0.05 -14.92 -0.54
N PRO A 15 0.58 -15.52 0.55
CA PRO A 15 -0.19 -15.64 1.78
C PRO A 15 -0.64 -14.31 2.38
N ILE A 16 0.23 -13.29 2.35
CA ILE A 16 -0.09 -11.93 2.88
C ILE A 16 -1.15 -11.28 2.01
N ASP A 17 -0.93 -11.28 0.69
CA ASP A 17 -1.82 -10.72 -0.32
C ASP A 17 -3.23 -11.32 -0.20
N ASN A 18 -3.33 -12.65 -0.23
CA ASN A 18 -4.60 -13.36 -0.10
C ASN A 18 -5.26 -13.11 1.26
N GLY A 19 -4.47 -13.00 2.34
CA GLY A 19 -4.97 -12.71 3.67
C GLY A 19 -5.63 -11.33 3.75
N ILE A 20 -5.00 -10.30 3.17
CA ILE A 20 -5.55 -8.94 3.12
C ILE A 20 -6.78 -8.91 2.21
N ALA A 21 -6.70 -9.49 1.02
CA ALA A 21 -7.81 -9.57 0.08
C ALA A 21 -9.05 -10.25 0.69
N ALA A 22 -8.86 -11.36 1.42
CA ALA A 22 -9.94 -12.07 2.10
C ALA A 22 -10.59 -11.22 3.19
N LYS A 23 -9.80 -10.45 3.96
CA LYS A 23 -10.34 -9.53 4.98
C LYS A 23 -11.14 -8.40 4.36
N ILE A 24 -10.65 -7.77 3.29
CA ILE A 24 -11.38 -6.73 2.53
C ILE A 24 -12.68 -7.31 1.95
N LYS A 25 -12.63 -8.54 1.44
CA LYS A 25 -13.82 -9.24 0.91
C LYS A 25 -14.87 -9.50 2.00
N GLY A 26 -14.45 -9.72 3.24
CA GLY A 26 -15.33 -9.95 4.39
C GLY A 26 -15.96 -8.69 4.99
N LEU A 27 -15.62 -7.49 4.49
CA LEU A 27 -16.27 -6.25 4.90
C LEU A 27 -17.65 -6.11 4.25
N GLU A 28 -18.49 -5.26 4.85
CA GLU A 28 -19.79 -4.89 4.29
C GLU A 28 -19.65 -4.22 2.91
N ASP A 29 -20.64 -4.40 2.05
CA ASP A 29 -20.61 -3.90 0.68
C ASP A 29 -20.97 -2.41 0.63
N THR A 30 -20.00 -1.56 0.95
CA THR A 30 -20.14 -0.10 1.00
C THR A 30 -19.16 0.59 0.05
N PRO A 31 -19.38 1.87 -0.32
CA PRO A 31 -18.41 2.64 -1.10
C PRO A 31 -16.99 2.63 -0.49
N GLU A 32 -16.87 2.64 0.83
CA GLU A 32 -15.60 2.58 1.55
C GLU A 32 -14.87 1.25 1.30
N ARG A 33 -15.59 0.13 1.16
CA ARG A 33 -14.99 -1.14 0.75
C ARG A 33 -14.41 -1.06 -0.66
N PHE A 34 -15.10 -0.42 -1.61
CA PHE A 34 -14.55 -0.21 -2.97
C PHE A 34 -13.29 0.65 -2.94
N LEU A 35 -13.24 1.68 -2.09
CA LEU A 35 -12.03 2.50 -1.92
C LEU A 35 -10.90 1.73 -1.24
N LEU A 36 -11.19 0.82 -0.30
CA LEU A 36 -10.19 -0.12 0.25
C LEU A 36 -9.66 -1.08 -0.82
N ILE A 37 -10.51 -1.57 -1.73
CA ILE A 37 -10.07 -2.38 -2.87
C ILE A 37 -9.12 -1.55 -3.75
N GLY A 38 -9.45 -0.29 -4.04
CA GLY A 38 -8.57 0.61 -4.78
C GLY A 38 -7.22 0.84 -4.08
N ALA A 39 -7.24 1.15 -2.78
CA ALA A 39 -6.03 1.32 -1.97
C ALA A 39 -5.16 0.05 -1.94
N PHE A 40 -5.82 -1.11 -1.84
CA PHE A 40 -5.13 -2.39 -1.88
C PHE A 40 -4.53 -2.67 -3.26
N GLY A 41 -5.23 -2.34 -4.35
CA GLY A 41 -4.69 -2.45 -5.71
C GLY A 41 -3.42 -1.62 -5.91
N ILE A 42 -3.39 -0.37 -5.41
CA ILE A 42 -2.17 0.46 -5.41
C ILE A 42 -1.05 -0.24 -4.64
N THR A 43 -1.37 -0.78 -3.47
CA THR A 43 -0.42 -1.49 -2.62
C THR A 43 0.18 -2.71 -3.32
N GLN A 44 -0.65 -3.54 -3.96
CA GLN A 44 -0.23 -4.75 -4.66
C GLN A 44 0.74 -4.44 -5.79
N GLU A 45 0.39 -3.45 -6.63
CA GLU A 45 1.24 -3.04 -7.75
C GLU A 45 2.57 -2.45 -7.24
N MET A 46 2.53 -1.61 -6.21
CA MET A 46 3.75 -1.07 -5.59
C MET A 46 4.65 -2.16 -5.03
N VAL A 47 4.09 -3.15 -4.33
CA VAL A 47 4.86 -4.30 -3.82
C VAL A 47 5.49 -5.08 -4.97
N GLY A 48 4.73 -5.36 -6.03
CA GLY A 48 5.23 -6.06 -7.22
C GLY A 48 6.41 -5.33 -7.88
N GLN A 49 6.28 -4.01 -8.08
CA GLN A 49 7.33 -3.18 -8.68
C GLN A 49 8.55 -3.03 -7.75
N ALA A 50 8.32 -2.77 -6.46
CA ALA A 50 9.39 -2.49 -5.52
C ALA A 50 10.27 -3.71 -5.22
N PHE A 51 9.69 -4.91 -5.25
CA PHE A 51 10.40 -6.17 -5.00
C PHE A 51 10.68 -6.98 -6.27
N HIS A 52 10.46 -6.42 -7.46
CA HIS A 52 10.82 -7.12 -8.70
C HIS A 52 12.30 -7.54 -8.67
N PRO A 53 12.64 -8.81 -8.93
CA PRO A 53 13.99 -9.34 -8.72
C PRO A 53 15.05 -8.68 -9.61
N ASP A 54 14.65 -8.23 -10.80
CA ASP A 54 15.59 -7.61 -11.76
C ASP A 54 15.78 -6.12 -11.53
N HIS A 55 14.70 -5.38 -11.29
CA HIS A 55 14.70 -3.92 -11.36
C HIS A 55 13.99 -3.25 -10.17
N GLY A 56 13.52 -4.02 -9.19
CA GLY A 56 12.88 -3.48 -8.01
C GLY A 56 13.86 -2.72 -7.12
N MET A 57 13.41 -1.59 -6.57
CA MET A 57 14.21 -0.76 -5.68
C MET A 57 14.67 -1.52 -4.42
N PHE A 58 13.90 -2.52 -3.97
CA PHE A 58 14.23 -3.40 -2.85
C PHE A 58 14.65 -4.81 -3.28
N ARG A 59 15.08 -5.01 -4.53
CA ARG A 59 15.55 -6.32 -5.03
C ARG A 59 16.66 -6.95 -4.18
N LYS A 60 17.50 -6.11 -3.55
CA LYS A 60 18.58 -6.56 -2.65
C LYS A 60 18.05 -7.06 -1.30
N SER A 61 16.84 -6.67 -0.91
CA SER A 61 16.19 -7.12 0.33
C SER A 61 15.54 -8.50 0.19
N LEU A 62 15.34 -9.01 -1.03
CA LEU A 62 14.66 -10.30 -1.29
C LEU A 62 15.30 -11.49 -0.55
N ASP A 63 16.63 -11.49 -0.43
CA ASP A 63 17.38 -12.59 0.17
C ASP A 63 17.17 -12.65 1.70
N ALA A 64 16.90 -11.51 2.34
CA ALA A 64 16.63 -11.38 3.77
C ALA A 64 15.14 -11.12 4.11
N LEU A 65 14.28 -11.05 3.10
CA LEU A 65 12.86 -10.75 3.26
C LEU A 65 12.18 -11.84 4.10
N THR A 66 11.35 -11.42 5.04
CA THR A 66 10.52 -12.29 5.89
C THR A 66 9.05 -11.92 5.71
N ALA A 67 8.14 -12.81 6.14
CA ALA A 67 6.72 -12.50 6.14
C ALA A 67 6.38 -11.28 7.00
N GLU A 68 7.06 -11.13 8.14
CA GLU A 68 6.85 -10.00 9.04
C GLU A 68 7.29 -8.67 8.42
N SER A 69 8.49 -8.61 7.83
CA SER A 69 8.96 -7.37 7.21
C SER A 69 8.14 -7.01 5.98
N LEU A 70 7.74 -7.98 5.16
CA LEU A 70 6.86 -7.72 4.02
C LEU A 70 5.45 -7.27 4.45
N ALA A 71 4.88 -7.86 5.51
CA ALA A 71 3.58 -7.45 6.03
C ALA A 71 3.60 -5.99 6.52
N LYS A 72 4.68 -5.55 7.19
CA LYS A 72 4.86 -4.14 7.57
C LYS A 72 4.89 -3.22 6.35
N VAL A 73 5.56 -3.64 5.27
CA VAL A 73 5.58 -2.88 4.01
C VAL A 73 4.19 -2.77 3.39
N TYR A 74 3.42 -3.86 3.37
CA TYR A 74 2.01 -3.82 2.91
C TYR A 74 1.20 -2.78 3.68
N TYR A 75 1.25 -2.79 5.02
CA TYR A 75 0.45 -1.85 5.82
C TYR A 75 0.91 -0.40 5.65
N VAL A 76 2.21 -0.12 5.58
CA VAL A 76 2.71 1.23 5.27
C VAL A 76 2.19 1.73 3.91
N LEU A 77 2.20 0.88 2.90
CA LEU A 77 1.67 1.23 1.57
C LEU A 77 0.15 1.39 1.56
N MET A 78 -0.57 0.55 2.32
CA MET A 78 -2.02 0.69 2.48
C MET A 78 -2.38 2.01 3.18
N ASP A 79 -1.72 2.35 4.28
CA ASP A 79 -1.97 3.60 5.00
C ASP A 79 -1.69 4.82 4.11
N LEU A 80 -0.58 4.79 3.36
CA LEU A 80 -0.27 5.83 2.37
C LEU A 80 -1.36 5.92 1.30
N SER A 81 -1.77 4.78 0.73
CA SER A 81 -2.78 4.72 -0.34
C SER A 81 -4.13 5.25 0.16
N VAL A 82 -4.58 4.83 1.34
CA VAL A 82 -5.80 5.32 1.98
C VAL A 82 -5.69 6.82 2.28
N SER A 83 -4.57 7.28 2.84
CA SER A 83 -4.35 8.72 3.10
C SER A 83 -4.40 9.57 1.83
N SER A 84 -4.00 9.00 0.69
CA SER A 84 -4.02 9.68 -0.61
C SER A 84 -5.45 9.74 -1.17
N ILE A 85 -6.19 8.62 -1.09
CA ILE A 85 -7.59 8.54 -1.52
C ILE A 85 -8.49 9.44 -0.68
N LEU A 86 -8.27 9.53 0.64
CA LEU A 86 -9.02 10.42 1.54
C LEU A 86 -8.88 11.91 1.19
N LYS A 87 -7.83 12.30 0.45
CA LYS A 87 -7.65 13.68 -0.02
C LYS A 87 -8.46 14.00 -1.27
N LEU A 88 -9.03 12.99 -1.93
CA LEU A 88 -9.92 13.21 -3.06
C LEU A 88 -11.22 13.87 -2.57
N PRO A 89 -11.84 14.73 -3.38
CA PRO A 89 -13.10 15.39 -3.02
C PRO A 89 -14.29 14.42 -3.16
N LEU A 90 -14.26 13.31 -2.42
CA LEU A 90 -15.29 12.26 -2.42
C LEU A 90 -16.22 12.47 -1.21
N ASN A 91 -17.52 12.23 -1.40
CA ASN A 91 -18.49 12.24 -0.32
C ASN A 91 -18.52 10.86 0.37
N ILE A 92 -17.52 10.60 1.23
CA ILE A 92 -17.28 9.30 1.86
C ILE A 92 -17.31 9.42 3.38
N ASP A 93 -17.71 8.34 4.07
CA ASP A 93 -17.57 8.29 5.52
C ASP A 93 -16.12 7.91 5.89
N GLU A 94 -15.30 8.92 6.20
CA GLU A 94 -13.91 8.70 6.63
C GLU A 94 -13.82 7.73 7.82
N LYS A 95 -14.78 7.77 8.75
CA LYS A 95 -14.80 6.87 9.90
C LYS A 95 -15.07 5.43 9.48
N GLY A 96 -16.01 5.23 8.56
CA GLY A 96 -16.29 3.93 7.93
C GLY A 96 -15.07 3.37 7.21
N PHE A 97 -14.33 4.21 6.48
CA PHE A 97 -13.12 3.83 5.75
C PHE A 97 -11.99 3.41 6.72
N ILE A 98 -11.74 4.21 7.76
CA ILE A 98 -10.75 3.90 8.82
C ILE A 98 -11.16 2.64 9.59
N ALA A 99 -12.45 2.49 9.92
CA ALA A 99 -12.96 1.30 10.60
C ALA A 99 -12.77 0.04 9.74
N GLY A 100 -13.01 0.14 8.42
CA GLY A 100 -12.73 -0.94 7.47
C GLY A 100 -11.24 -1.30 7.43
N LEU A 101 -10.35 -0.30 7.34
CA LEU A 101 -8.90 -0.55 7.34
C LEU A 101 -8.43 -1.17 8.66
N SER A 102 -8.92 -0.71 9.81
CA SER A 102 -8.52 -1.26 11.12
C SER A 102 -8.88 -2.74 11.27
N LYS A 103 -10.04 -3.17 10.74
CA LYS A 103 -10.42 -4.60 10.65
C LYS A 103 -9.45 -5.40 9.76
N VAL A 104 -8.98 -4.80 8.66
CA VAL A 104 -8.05 -5.44 7.73
C VAL A 104 -6.65 -5.57 8.35
N SER A 105 -6.12 -4.50 8.94
CA SER A 105 -4.80 -4.47 9.57
C SER A 105 -4.75 -5.22 10.91
N GLY A 106 -5.91 -5.43 11.55
CA GLY A 106 -6.00 -6.00 12.89
C GLY A 106 -5.56 -5.02 14.00
N GLN A 107 -5.50 -3.73 13.68
CA GLN A 107 -5.18 -2.66 14.62
C GLN A 107 -6.46 -2.03 15.20
N SER A 108 -6.32 -1.18 16.22
CA SER A 108 -7.44 -0.34 16.66
C SER A 108 -7.72 0.75 15.62
N ALA A 109 -8.97 1.22 15.58
CA ALA A 109 -9.38 2.34 14.74
C ALA A 109 -8.57 3.61 15.06
N ASP A 110 -8.31 3.89 16.34
CA ASP A 110 -7.51 5.05 16.76
C ASP A 110 -6.08 4.98 16.23
N LYS A 111 -5.45 3.80 16.29
CA LYS A 111 -4.09 3.62 15.77
C LYS A 111 -4.05 3.76 14.25
N THR A 112 -5.04 3.18 13.57
CA THR A 112 -5.19 3.28 12.12
C THR A 112 -5.38 4.75 11.69
N ALA A 113 -6.21 5.51 12.41
CA ALA A 113 -6.41 6.93 12.17
C ALA A 113 -5.13 7.74 12.37
N GLU A 114 -4.37 7.44 13.44
CA GLU A 114 -3.08 8.06 13.72
C GLU A 114 -2.08 7.81 12.58
N ASP A 115 -1.95 6.55 12.15
CA ASP A 115 -1.00 6.15 11.11
C ASP A 115 -1.34 6.80 9.76
N ILE A 116 -2.61 6.82 9.35
CA ILE A 116 -3.07 7.58 8.16
C ILE A 116 -2.75 9.07 8.30
N ALA A 117 -3.07 9.67 9.45
CA ALA A 117 -2.87 11.10 9.66
C ALA A 117 -1.39 11.50 9.60
N ASN A 118 -0.47 10.61 9.96
CA ASN A 118 0.97 10.85 9.85
C ASN A 118 1.40 11.11 8.40
N TYR A 119 0.80 10.43 7.42
CA TYR A 119 1.10 10.66 6.00
C TYR A 119 0.43 11.93 5.46
N THR A 120 -0.73 12.30 5.99
CA THR A 120 -1.41 13.55 5.60
C THR A 120 -0.70 14.80 6.14
N LYS A 121 -0.14 14.73 7.35
CA LYS A 121 0.56 15.84 8.02
C LYS A 121 2.02 15.99 7.60
N ALA A 122 2.63 14.95 7.03
CA ALA A 122 4.01 15.00 6.59
C ALA A 122 4.21 15.99 5.43
N ASN A 123 5.38 16.64 5.38
CA ASN A 123 5.80 17.46 4.23
C ASN A 123 5.72 16.67 2.90
N SER A 124 5.97 15.35 2.97
CA SER A 124 5.67 14.41 1.91
C SER A 124 5.31 13.05 2.51
N GLY A 125 4.02 12.65 2.38
CA GLY A 125 3.56 11.33 2.82
C GLY A 125 4.29 10.19 2.12
N VAL A 126 4.62 10.37 0.84
CA VAL A 126 5.37 9.41 0.03
C VAL A 126 6.78 9.20 0.56
N MET A 127 7.50 10.29 0.89
CA MET A 127 8.84 10.15 1.48
C MET A 127 8.77 9.49 2.86
N LYS A 128 7.75 9.85 3.66
CA LYS A 128 7.53 9.22 4.96
C LYS A 128 7.27 7.71 4.86
N ALA A 129 6.50 7.28 3.86
CA ALA A 129 6.28 5.86 3.60
C ALA A 129 7.57 5.15 3.17
N TYR A 130 8.37 5.76 2.29
CA TYR A 130 9.67 5.23 1.89
C TYR A 130 10.60 5.03 3.11
N GLU A 131 10.68 6.02 4.02
CA GLU A 131 11.44 5.92 5.26
C GLU A 131 10.98 4.74 6.12
N ASN A 132 9.66 4.60 6.31
CA ASN A 132 9.06 3.53 7.11
C ASN A 132 9.31 2.15 6.48
N ILE A 133 9.27 2.04 5.15
CA ILE A 133 9.61 0.81 4.42
C ILE A 133 11.10 0.47 4.60
N CYS A 134 11.99 1.45 4.46
CA CYS A 134 13.42 1.22 4.69
C CYS A 134 13.67 0.72 6.12
N PHE A 135 13.01 1.31 7.11
CA PHE A 135 13.06 0.85 8.50
C PHE A 135 12.55 -0.59 8.65
N ALA A 136 11.39 -0.91 8.07
CA ALA A 136 10.81 -2.26 8.11
C ALA A 136 11.72 -3.33 7.47
N LEU A 137 12.50 -2.94 6.46
CA LEU A 137 13.44 -3.80 5.74
C LEU A 137 14.85 -3.79 6.34
N GLY A 138 15.13 -2.99 7.37
CA GLY A 138 16.48 -2.82 7.92
C GLY A 138 17.47 -2.24 6.91
N ARG A 139 17.01 -1.29 6.08
CA ARG A 139 17.77 -0.67 4.99
C ARG A 139 18.07 0.79 5.30
N GLU A 140 19.24 1.24 4.88
CA GLU A 140 19.53 2.66 4.78
C GLU A 140 18.73 3.29 3.65
N GLN A 141 18.34 4.55 3.86
CA GLN A 141 17.62 5.36 2.88
C GLN A 141 18.60 5.87 1.82
N ASP A 142 18.17 5.91 0.57
CA ASP A 142 18.92 6.54 -0.51
C ASP A 142 18.02 7.41 -1.38
N SER A 143 18.54 8.56 -1.81
CA SER A 143 17.75 9.58 -2.49
C SER A 143 17.25 9.13 -3.87
N GLN A 144 18.00 8.30 -4.59
CA GLN A 144 17.59 7.81 -5.91
C GLN A 144 16.42 6.83 -5.79
N SER A 145 16.48 5.87 -4.87
CA SER A 145 15.38 4.96 -4.60
C SER A 145 14.17 5.67 -4.02
N ALA A 146 14.35 6.73 -3.21
CA ALA A 146 13.25 7.54 -2.70
C ALA A 146 12.50 8.26 -3.84
N ILE A 147 13.23 8.84 -4.80
CA ILE A 147 12.63 9.46 -6.00
C ILE A 147 11.93 8.42 -6.86
N LEU A 148 12.56 7.26 -7.08
CA LEU A 148 11.95 6.17 -7.85
C LEU A 148 10.69 5.64 -7.16
N PHE A 149 10.73 5.46 -5.84
CA PHE A 149 9.57 5.07 -5.04
C PHE A 149 8.42 6.06 -5.24
N GLY A 150 8.69 7.35 -5.09
CA GLY A 150 7.65 8.35 -5.18
C GLY A 150 7.06 8.52 -6.57
N THR A 151 7.89 8.51 -7.61
CA THR A 151 7.41 8.56 -9.00
C THR A 151 6.59 7.32 -9.36
N THR A 152 7.02 6.13 -8.92
CA THR A 152 6.29 4.87 -9.13
C THR A 152 4.95 4.88 -8.41
N PHE A 153 4.94 5.31 -7.13
CA PHE A 153 3.71 5.41 -6.34
C PHE A 153 2.70 6.36 -6.99
N MET A 154 3.13 7.58 -7.36
CA MET A 154 2.23 8.57 -7.96
C MET A 154 1.66 8.07 -9.29
N LYS A 155 2.48 7.43 -10.13
CA LYS A 155 2.00 6.84 -11.39
C LYS A 155 0.90 5.80 -11.15
N ILE A 156 1.11 4.86 -10.23
CA ILE A 156 0.14 3.81 -9.93
C ILE A 156 -1.12 4.42 -9.29
N TYR A 157 -0.94 5.36 -8.36
CA TYR A 157 -2.03 6.08 -7.72
C TYR A 157 -2.90 6.80 -8.76
N ASP A 158 -2.31 7.56 -9.68
CA ASP A 158 -3.05 8.30 -10.70
C ASP A 158 -3.84 7.35 -11.63
N GLU A 159 -3.24 6.21 -12.02
CA GLU A 159 -3.93 5.18 -12.80
C GLU A 159 -5.13 4.58 -12.06
N VAL A 160 -5.01 4.35 -10.76
CA VAL A 160 -6.10 3.82 -9.94
C VAL A 160 -7.17 4.88 -9.70
N VAL A 161 -6.80 6.13 -9.41
CA VAL A 161 -7.76 7.23 -9.22
C VAL A 161 -8.54 7.50 -10.49
N ALA A 162 -7.91 7.43 -11.68
CA ALA A 162 -8.62 7.52 -12.95
C ALA A 162 -9.71 6.44 -13.05
N LYS A 163 -9.37 5.18 -12.75
CA LYS A 163 -10.32 4.05 -12.75
C LYS A 163 -11.43 4.19 -11.70
N ILE A 164 -11.11 4.67 -10.50
CA ILE A 164 -12.10 4.95 -9.45
C ILE A 164 -13.04 6.08 -9.93
N GLY A 165 -12.49 7.15 -10.49
CA GLY A 165 -13.26 8.27 -11.04
C GLY A 165 -14.22 7.81 -12.13
N GLU A 166 -13.75 7.03 -13.10
CA GLU A 166 -14.59 6.42 -14.14
C GLU A 166 -15.69 5.53 -13.55
N ALA A 167 -15.36 4.71 -12.55
CA ALA A 167 -16.32 3.81 -11.92
C ALA A 167 -17.40 4.55 -11.09
N VAL A 168 -17.05 5.69 -10.49
CA VAL A 168 -17.95 6.47 -9.62
C VAL A 168 -18.77 7.50 -10.41
N PHE A 169 -18.18 8.15 -11.40
CA PHE A 169 -18.78 9.28 -12.11
C PHE A 169 -19.16 8.97 -13.57
N GLY A 170 -18.78 7.80 -14.10
CA GLY A 170 -18.96 7.44 -15.51
C GLY A 170 -17.94 8.11 -16.43
N SER A 171 -17.71 7.52 -17.60
CA SER A 171 -16.92 8.14 -18.68
C SER A 171 -17.68 9.38 -19.17
N ASN A 172 -17.07 10.57 -19.08
CA ASN A 172 -17.54 11.73 -19.84
C ASN A 172 -17.18 11.59 -21.31
#